data_AF-A0A2W6E5A0-F1
#
_entry.id   AF-A0A2W6E5A0-F1
#
_cell.length_a   1.000
_cell.length_b   1.000
_cell.length_c   1.000
_cell.angle_alpha   90.00
_cell.angle_beta   90.00
_cell.angle_gamma   90.00
#
_symmetry.space_group_name_H-M   'P 1'
#
loop_
_entity.id
_entity.type
_entity.pdbx_description
1 polymer ?
#
loop_
_entity_poly.entity_id
_entity_poly.type
_entity_poly.pdbx_seq_one_letter_code
_entity_poly.pdbx_strand_id
1 'polypeptide(L)' 'MSRVRTNIELEDTYVQAIMERYGIRTKTEAVELALRHLAGQPMTREEALRMRGAHAMDEPPADVAPRGVA' A
#
# COMPACT_ATOMS: atom_id res chain seq x y z
N MET A 1 -13.61 -0.95 -10.43
CA MET A 1 -12.35 -0.59 -11.12
C MET A 1 -12.01 -1.69 -12.11
N SER A 2 -11.62 -1.35 -13.34
CA SER A 2 -11.25 -2.34 -14.36
C SER A 2 -9.85 -2.89 -14.09
N ARG A 3 -9.68 -4.22 -14.25
CA ARG A 3 -8.36 -4.86 -14.18
C ARG A 3 -7.64 -4.61 -15.51
N VAL A 4 -6.48 -3.98 -15.47
CA VAL A 4 -5.63 -3.75 -16.64
C VAL A 4 -4.57 -4.84 -16.72
N ARG A 5 -4.36 -5.40 -17.91
CA ARG A 5 -3.28 -6.37 -18.17
C ARG A 5 -2.02 -5.58 -18.48
N THR A 6 -0.96 -5.79 -17.70
CA THR A 6 0.33 -5.12 -17.89
C THR A 6 1.44 -6.15 -17.78
N ASN A 7 2.42 -6.08 -18.70
CA ASN A 7 3.63 -6.89 -18.62
C ASN A 7 4.69 -6.09 -17.86
N ILE A 8 5.13 -6.59 -16.72
CA ILE A 8 6.17 -6.01 -15.87
C ILE A 8 7.16 -7.09 -15.45
N GLU A 9 8.42 -6.73 -15.27
CA GLU A 9 9.44 -7.62 -14.72
C GLU A 9 9.43 -7.55 -13.19
N LEU A 10 9.51 -8.71 -12.54
CA LEU A 10 9.49 -8.84 -11.09
C LEU A 10 10.51 -9.89 -10.67
N GLU A 11 11.23 -9.64 -9.59
CA GLU A 11 12.10 -10.64 -8.97
C GLU A 11 11.24 -11.76 -8.38
N ASP A 12 11.46 -13.00 -8.85
CA ASP A 12 10.66 -14.16 -8.44
C ASP A 12 10.78 -14.40 -6.93
N THR A 13 11.95 -14.17 -6.36
CA THR A 13 12.24 -14.35 -4.92
C THR A 13 11.32 -13.50 -4.04
N TYR A 14 11.04 -12.25 -4.41
CA TYR A 14 10.11 -11.40 -3.66
C TYR A 14 8.66 -11.86 -3.80
N VAL A 15 8.27 -12.29 -5.00
CA VAL A 15 6.92 -12.78 -5.26
C VAL A 15 6.68 -14.07 -4.47
N GLN A 16 7.63 -15.01 -4.47
CA GLN A 16 7.54 -16.25 -3.70
C GLN A 16 7.47 -15.98 -2.20
N ALA A 17 8.31 -15.08 -1.67
CA ALA A 17 8.28 -14.74 -0.25
C ALA A 17 6.91 -14.18 0.19
N ILE A 18 6.24 -13.40 -0.66
CA ILE A 18 4.88 -12.91 -0.40
C ILE A 18 3.88 -14.07 -0.53
N MET A 19 4.03 -14.92 -1.54
CA MET A 19 3.14 -16.06 -1.76
C MET A 19 3.15 -17.04 -0.58
N GLU A 20 4.33 -17.39 -0.08
CA GLU A 20 4.51 -18.25 1.11
C GLU A 20 3.97 -17.59 2.37
N ARG A 21 4.31 -16.31 2.60
CA ARG A 21 3.91 -15.58 3.82
C ARG A 21 2.38 -15.44 3.94
N TYR A 22 1.68 -15.26 2.82
CA TYR A 22 0.24 -14.98 2.81
C TYR A 22 -0.61 -16.12 2.23
N GLY A 23 0.00 -17.26 1.87
CA GLY A 23 -0.71 -18.47 1.41
C GLY A 23 -1.47 -18.31 0.09
N ILE A 24 -1.04 -17.39 -0.77
CA ILE A 24 -1.70 -17.05 -2.04
C ILE A 24 -1.12 -17.85 -3.21
N ARG A 25 -1.94 -18.11 -4.23
CA ARG A 25 -1.65 -19.14 -5.24
C ARG A 25 -1.14 -18.58 -6.55
N THR A 26 -1.28 -17.27 -6.78
CA THR A 26 -0.90 -16.65 -8.04
C THR A 26 -0.03 -15.40 -7.84
N LYS A 27 0.85 -15.16 -8.81
CA LYS A 27 1.66 -13.92 -8.85
C LYS A 27 0.79 -12.67 -8.93
N THR A 28 -0.36 -12.76 -9.61
CA THR A 28 -1.35 -11.68 -9.68
C THR A 28 -1.92 -11.33 -8.30
N GLU A 29 -2.26 -12.32 -7.48
CA GLU A 29 -2.72 -12.09 -6.11
C GLU A 29 -1.62 -11.49 -5.24
N ALA A 30 -0.36 -11.91 -5.44
CA ALA A 30 0.77 -11.36 -4.69
C ALA A 30 0.99 -9.88 -4.99
N VAL A 31 0.94 -9.53 -6.27
CA VAL A 31 1.03 -8.14 -6.72
C VAL A 31 -0.18 -7.33 -6.23
N GLU A 32 -1.40 -7.86 -6.32
CA GLU A 32 -2.59 -7.17 -5.82
C GLU A 32 -2.52 -6.93 -4.31
N LEU A 33 -2.07 -7.91 -3.53
CA LEU A 33 -1.90 -7.79 -2.09
C LEU A 33 -0.83 -6.74 -1.74
N ALA A 34 0.32 -6.78 -2.41
CA ALA A 34 1.38 -5.81 -2.21
C ALA A 34 0.91 -4.38 -2.53
N LEU A 35 0.19 -4.21 -3.65
CA LEU A 35 -0.38 -2.92 -4.04
C LEU A 35 -1.42 -2.42 -3.03
N ARG A 36 -2.31 -3.29 -2.53
CA ARG A 36 -3.29 -2.92 -1.49
C ARG A 36 -2.62 -2.53 -0.18
N HIS A 37 -1.51 -3.18 0.18
CA HIS A 37 -0.75 -2.86 1.38
C HIS A 37 0.01 -1.54 1.24
N LEU A 38 0.71 -1.34 0.11
CA LEU A 38 1.52 -0.15 -0.17
C LEU A 38 0.71 1.10 -0.49
N ALA A 39 -0.40 0.97 -1.21
CA ALA A 39 -1.33 2.08 -1.44
C ALA A 39 -2.04 2.50 -0.15
N GLY A 40 -1.88 1.73 0.93
CA GLY A 40 -2.65 1.84 2.16
C GLY A 40 -4.11 1.48 1.90
N GLN A 41 -4.81 1.02 2.93
CA GLN A 41 -6.20 1.43 3.03
C GLN A 41 -6.16 2.80 3.72
N PRO A 42 -6.08 3.93 3.00
CA PRO A 42 -6.33 5.19 3.66
C PRO A 42 -7.70 5.05 4.33
N MET A 43 -7.75 5.38 5.62
CA MET A 43 -9.00 5.45 6.35
C MET A 43 -10.00 6.23 5.49
N THR A 44 -11.22 5.71 5.39
CA THR A 44 -12.30 6.50 4.80
C THR A 44 -12.43 7.82 5.56
N ARG A 45 -12.93 8.86 4.90
CA ARG A 45 -13.12 10.18 5.54
C ARG A 45 -13.88 10.07 6.86
N GLU A 46 -14.88 9.19 6.95
CA GLU A 46 -15.62 8.94 8.18
C GLU A 46 -14.78 8.29 9.28
N GLU A 47 -13.98 7.28 8.95
CA GLU A 47 -13.06 6.66 9.90
C GLU A 47 -12.04 7.67 10.41
N ALA A 48 -11.45 8.48 9.52
CA ALA A 48 -10.49 9.51 9.90
C ALA A 48 -11.14 10.58 10.80
N LEU A 49 -12.38 10.96 10.53
CA LEU A 49 -13.14 11.88 11.37
C LEU A 49 -13.46 11.29 12.75
N ARG A 50 -13.75 9.98 12.83
CA ARG A 50 -13.95 9.27 14.11
C ARG A 50 -12.68 9.20 14.96
N MET A 51 -11.50 9.21 14.33
CA MET A 51 -10.21 9.25 15.03
C MET A 51 -9.78 10.65 15.48
N ARG A 52 -10.59 11.69 15.26
CA ARG A 52 -10.29 13.04 15.77
C ARG A 52 -10.16 13.01 17.29
N GLY A 53 -8.99 13.42 17.81
CA GLY A 53 -8.70 13.39 19.25
C GLY A 53 -8.07 12.10 19.76
N ALA A 54 -7.71 11.16 18.87
CA ALA A 54 -7.04 9.91 19.25
C ALA A 54 -5.57 10.09 19.68
N HIS A 55 -4.98 11.28 19.49
CA HIS A 55 -3.55 11.55 19.75
C HIS A 55 -2.62 10.47 19.16
N ALA A 56 -2.96 9.97 17.97
CA ALA A 56 -2.27 8.83 17.35
C ALA A 56 -0.85 9.17 16.83
N MET A 57 -0.44 10.44 16.89
CA MET A 57 0.90 10.91 16.58
C MET A 57 1.37 11.81 17.71
N ASP A 58 2.53 11.49 18.30
CA ASP A 58 3.17 12.32 19.32
C ASP A 58 3.74 13.60 18.70
N GLU A 59 4.54 13.47 17.65
CA GLU A 59 5.09 14.60 16.91
C GLU A 59 4.73 14.47 15.43
N PRO A 60 4.01 15.44 14.85
CA PRO A 60 3.69 15.41 13.43
C PRO A 60 4.98 15.51 12.60
N PRO A 61 5.11 14.72 11.52
CA PRO A 61 6.28 14.80 10.64
C PRO A 61 6.36 16.19 9.99
N ALA A 62 7.58 16.65 9.74
CA ALA A 62 7.80 17.91 9.04
C ALA A 62 7.12 17.91 7.67
N ASP A 63 6.41 18.99 7.35
CA ASP A 63 5.78 19.17 6.06
C ASP A 63 6.87 19.35 4.99
N VAL A 64 7.09 18.31 4.20
CA VAL A 64 8.12 18.28 3.16
C VAL A 64 7.46 18.33 1.79
N ALA A 65 7.85 19.33 0.99
CA ALA A 65 7.38 19.46 -0.38
C ALA A 65 7.73 18.21 -1.21
N PRO A 66 6.90 17.85 -2.21
CA PRO A 66 7.20 16.74 -3.12
C PRO A 66 8.58 16.93 -3.76
N ARG A 67 9.38 15.85 -3.86
CA ARG A 67 10.66 15.92 -4.58
C ARG A 67 10.39 16.22 -6.06
N GLY A 68 10.93 17.33 -6.57
CA GLY A 68 10.90 17.65 -8.00
C GLY A 68 10.13 18.92 -8.41
N VAL A 69 9.59 19.69 -7.45
CA VAL A 69 9.14 21.06 -7.71
C VAL A 69 10.31 22.01 -7.46
N ALA A 70 11.04 22.33 -8.54
CA ALA A 70 12.02 23.42 -8.63
C ALA A 70 11.46 24.51 -9.54
#